data_AF-A0A3E4LN09-F1
#
_entry.id   AF-A0A3E4LN09-F1
#
_cell.length_a   1.000
_cell.length_b   1.000
_cell.length_c   1.000
_cell.angle_alpha   90.00
_cell.angle_beta   90.00
_cell.angle_gamma   90.00
#
_symmetry.space_group_name_H-M   'P 1'
#
loop_
_entity.id
_entity.type
_entity.pdbx_description
1 polymer ?
#
loop_
_entity_poly.entity_id
_entity_poly.type
_entity_poly.pdbx_seq_one_letter_code
_entity_poly.pdbx_strand_id
1 'polypeptide(L)'
;MKFSYYDLGHLSKGQVVEVCLSAAANVRLLDSSNYNNYKNGRHHRYYGGYVKKSPYRIIVPNSGHWYITIDLGGYSGTVKHSVQVLPGVLPAARTRIPLANEPNLYVEAPEANKDYDVFISHASEDKEAVVRPLANALKEKGLNVWYDEFELKIGDSLRRKIDQGLAKSRFGIVVISRSFIKKGWTNYELDGLMTKAISGQQTLLPIWHDITKQEVIDYSPSLADKVARNTSQETVEEIANEIVDMILG
;
A
#
# COMPACT_ATOMS: atom_id res chain seq x y z
N MET A 1 -20.06 12.41 -30.10
CA MET A 1 -19.28 11.20 -29.77
C MET A 1 -19.39 10.97 -28.27
N LYS A 2 -19.70 9.74 -27.81
CA LYS A 2 -19.84 9.44 -26.38
C LYS A 2 -18.50 8.91 -25.85
N PHE A 3 -17.87 9.63 -24.92
CA PHE A 3 -16.60 9.23 -24.31
C PHE A 3 -16.63 9.56 -22.81
N SER A 4 -15.86 8.83 -22.02
CA SER A 4 -15.51 9.19 -20.64
C SER A 4 -14.17 9.92 -20.64
N TYR A 5 -13.97 10.82 -19.67
CA TYR A 5 -12.68 11.48 -19.50
C TYR A 5 -12.30 11.60 -18.03
N TYR A 6 -11.00 11.73 -17.78
CA TYR A 6 -10.43 12.10 -16.50
C TYR A 6 -9.52 13.29 -16.69
N ASP A 7 -9.64 14.27 -15.79
CA ASP A 7 -8.66 15.32 -15.62
C ASP A 7 -7.59 14.80 -14.65
N LEU A 8 -6.34 14.68 -15.12
CA LEU A 8 -5.23 14.16 -14.34
C LEU A 8 -4.45 15.26 -13.63
N GLY A 9 -4.80 16.53 -13.83
CA GLY A 9 -4.02 17.63 -13.30
C GLY A 9 -2.65 17.76 -13.96
N HIS A 10 -1.75 18.45 -13.28
CA HIS A 10 -0.38 18.65 -13.74
C HIS A 10 0.49 17.42 -13.48
N LEU A 11 0.96 16.78 -14.55
CA LEU A 11 1.87 15.64 -14.50
C LEU A 11 3.26 16.04 -14.99
N SER A 12 4.29 15.48 -14.38
CA SER A 12 5.68 15.58 -14.79
C SER A 12 6.01 14.57 -15.89
N LYS A 13 6.91 14.96 -16.80
CA LYS A 13 7.50 14.06 -17.78
C LYS A 13 8.02 12.78 -17.11
N GLY A 14 7.70 11.63 -17.69
CA GLY A 14 8.13 10.32 -17.21
C GLY A 14 7.19 9.67 -16.20
N GLN A 15 6.20 10.40 -15.64
CA GLN A 15 5.12 9.78 -14.87
C GLN A 15 4.31 8.80 -15.74
N VAL A 16 3.77 7.75 -15.12
CA VAL A 16 3.04 6.71 -15.86
C VAL A 16 1.56 6.80 -15.51
N VAL A 17 0.71 6.91 -16.52
CA VAL A 17 -0.74 6.81 -16.36
C VAL A 17 -1.14 5.36 -16.62
N GLU A 18 -1.69 4.69 -15.60
CA GLU A 18 -2.23 3.35 -15.70
C GLU A 18 -3.76 3.39 -15.86
N VAL A 19 -4.27 2.64 -16.83
CA VAL A 19 -5.69 2.54 -17.17
C VAL A 19 -6.13 1.09 -17.09
N CYS A 20 -7.10 0.81 -16.22
CA CYS A 20 -7.75 -0.49 -16.14
C CYS A 20 -9.07 -0.44 -16.91
N LEU A 21 -9.33 -1.46 -17.74
CA LEU A 21 -10.52 -1.55 -18.60
C LEU A 21 -11.19 -2.91 -18.44
N SER A 22 -12.52 -2.93 -18.37
CA SER A 22 -13.31 -4.19 -18.38
C SER A 22 -13.52 -4.78 -19.78
N ALA A 23 -13.23 -4.02 -20.84
CA ALA A 23 -13.36 -4.44 -22.23
C ALA A 23 -12.45 -3.57 -23.12
N ALA A 24 -12.23 -3.99 -24.36
CA ALA A 24 -11.37 -3.27 -25.29
C ALA A 24 -11.96 -1.90 -25.66
N ALA A 25 -11.15 -0.85 -25.58
CA ALA A 25 -11.57 0.53 -25.80
C ALA A 25 -10.42 1.38 -26.36
N ASN A 26 -10.77 2.51 -26.99
CA ASN A 26 -9.79 3.55 -27.30
C ASN A 26 -9.40 4.28 -26.03
N VAL A 27 -8.10 4.38 -25.77
CA VAL A 27 -7.54 5.17 -24.68
C VAL A 27 -6.63 6.23 -25.29
N ARG A 28 -6.89 7.50 -24.96
CA ARG A 28 -6.09 8.63 -25.46
C ARG A 28 -5.68 9.54 -24.33
N LEU A 29 -4.37 9.73 -24.16
CA LEU A 29 -3.75 10.74 -23.34
C LEU A 29 -3.53 12.02 -24.17
N LEU A 30 -4.02 13.15 -23.65
CA LEU A 30 -4.15 14.42 -24.35
C LEU A 30 -3.69 15.56 -23.44
N ASP A 31 -2.93 16.52 -23.95
CA ASP A 31 -2.73 17.79 -23.23
C ASP A 31 -4.01 18.66 -23.30
N SER A 32 -4.04 19.78 -22.57
CA SER A 32 -5.21 20.68 -22.57
C SER A 32 -5.67 21.15 -23.96
N SER A 33 -4.72 21.44 -24.86
CA SER A 33 -5.04 21.93 -26.21
C SER A 33 -5.64 20.82 -27.07
N ASN A 34 -5.03 19.64 -27.05
CA ASN A 34 -5.48 18.47 -27.78
C ASN A 34 -6.79 17.91 -27.22
N TYR A 35 -7.00 17.97 -25.90
CA TYR A 35 -8.26 17.61 -25.28
C TYR A 35 -9.41 18.52 -25.72
N ASN A 36 -9.17 19.84 -25.75
CA ASN A 36 -10.17 20.78 -26.24
C ASN A 36 -10.46 20.55 -27.74
N ASN A 37 -9.44 20.32 -28.56
CA ASN A 37 -9.63 19.99 -29.97
C ASN A 37 -10.42 18.68 -30.16
N TYR A 38 -10.11 17.64 -29.40
CA TYR A 38 -10.83 16.37 -29.40
C TYR A 38 -12.31 16.53 -29.04
N LYS A 39 -12.60 17.27 -27.96
CA LYS A 39 -13.98 17.56 -27.50
C LYS A 39 -14.81 18.27 -28.58
N ASN A 40 -14.17 19.12 -29.39
CA ASN A 40 -14.80 19.87 -30.47
C ASN A 40 -14.73 19.15 -31.84
N GLY A 41 -14.30 17.89 -31.90
CA GLY A 41 -14.21 17.12 -33.15
C GLY A 41 -13.17 17.65 -34.14
N ARG A 42 -12.20 18.44 -33.67
CA ARG A 42 -11.11 18.98 -34.49
C ARG A 42 -9.95 18.00 -34.55
N HIS A 43 -9.06 18.21 -35.52
CA HIS A 43 -7.82 17.46 -35.60
C HIS A 43 -6.97 17.68 -34.33
N HIS A 44 -6.43 16.60 -33.79
CA HIS A 44 -5.68 16.60 -32.53
C HIS A 44 -4.68 15.43 -32.54
N ARG A 45 -3.67 15.53 -31.67
CA ARG A 45 -2.68 14.48 -31.42
C ARG A 45 -2.91 13.89 -30.06
N TYR A 46 -2.58 12.61 -29.90
CA TYR A 46 -2.73 11.90 -28.63
C TYR A 46 -1.67 10.82 -28.49
N TYR A 47 -1.47 10.37 -27.25
CA TYR A 47 -0.69 9.18 -26.94
C TYR A 47 -1.64 8.06 -26.50
N GLY A 48 -1.45 6.86 -27.03
CA GLY A 48 -2.36 5.73 -26.80
C GLY A 48 -2.96 5.18 -28.09
N GLY A 49 -4.09 4.48 -27.99
CA GLY A 49 -4.72 3.80 -29.12
C GLY A 49 -5.81 2.84 -28.68
N TYR A 50 -6.15 1.88 -29.55
CA TYR A 50 -7.11 0.85 -29.23
C TYR A 50 -6.47 -0.23 -28.33
N VAL A 51 -6.95 -0.31 -27.10
CA VAL A 51 -6.39 -1.15 -26.05
C VAL A 51 -7.22 -2.42 -25.90
N LYS A 52 -6.58 -3.58 -26.04
CA LYS A 52 -7.20 -4.91 -25.84
C LYS A 52 -6.74 -5.62 -24.57
N LYS A 53 -5.71 -5.11 -23.87
CA LYS A 53 -5.10 -5.71 -22.68
C LYS A 53 -5.10 -4.70 -21.54
N SER A 54 -5.43 -5.16 -20.33
CA SER A 54 -5.50 -4.36 -19.11
C SER A 54 -4.59 -4.98 -18.03
N PRO A 55 -3.86 -4.18 -17.22
CA PRO A 55 -3.78 -2.72 -17.26
C PRO A 55 -2.99 -2.21 -18.47
N TYR A 56 -3.38 -1.05 -19.00
CA TYR A 56 -2.65 -0.33 -20.04
C TYR A 56 -1.91 0.86 -19.45
N ARG A 57 -0.62 1.00 -19.78
CA ARG A 57 0.26 2.02 -19.21
C ARG A 57 0.76 2.96 -20.30
N ILE A 58 0.67 4.27 -20.04
CA ILE A 58 1.13 5.33 -20.93
C ILE A 58 2.11 6.22 -20.18
N ILE A 59 3.29 6.45 -20.73
CA ILE A 59 4.28 7.37 -20.16
C ILE A 59 3.94 8.79 -20.57
N VAL A 60 3.93 9.72 -19.61
CA VAL A 60 3.75 11.16 -19.84
C VAL A 60 4.97 11.70 -20.59
N PRO A 61 4.80 12.20 -21.83
CA PRO A 61 5.93 12.54 -22.71
C PRO A 61 6.61 13.88 -22.34
N ASN A 62 5.85 14.80 -21.73
CA ASN A 62 6.32 16.11 -21.31
C ASN A 62 5.50 16.61 -20.12
N SER A 63 6.12 17.41 -19.25
CA SER A 63 5.42 17.97 -18.09
C SER A 63 4.32 18.93 -18.54
N GLY A 64 3.16 18.87 -17.91
CA GLY A 64 2.02 19.71 -18.27
C GLY A 64 0.71 19.20 -17.67
N HIS A 65 -0.39 19.83 -18.06
CA HIS A 65 -1.73 19.42 -17.64
C HIS A 65 -2.29 18.39 -18.63
N TRP A 66 -2.69 17.22 -18.13
CA TRP A 66 -3.06 16.07 -18.96
C TRP A 66 -4.47 15.57 -18.68
N TYR A 67 -5.09 15.06 -19.73
CA TYR A 67 -6.40 14.41 -19.74
C TYR A 67 -6.27 13.02 -20.33
N ILE A 68 -7.09 12.09 -19.85
CA ILE A 68 -7.28 10.81 -20.53
C ILE A 68 -8.73 10.65 -20.95
N THR A 69 -8.95 10.18 -22.18
CA THR A 69 -10.29 9.91 -22.71
C THR A 69 -10.40 8.45 -23.10
N ILE A 70 -11.57 7.86 -22.81
CA ILE A 70 -11.89 6.46 -23.07
C ILE A 70 -13.20 6.39 -23.85
N ASP A 71 -13.19 5.74 -25.02
CA ASP A 71 -14.38 5.54 -25.84
C ASP A 71 -14.38 4.20 -26.57
N LEU A 72 -15.56 3.77 -26.98
CA LEU A 72 -15.80 2.52 -27.70
C LEU A 72 -15.74 2.68 -29.23
N GLY A 73 -15.28 3.81 -29.78
CA GLY A 73 -15.12 3.96 -31.23
C GLY A 73 -16.40 3.82 -32.06
N GLY A 74 -17.59 3.98 -31.46
CA GLY A 74 -18.88 3.83 -32.12
C GLY A 74 -19.62 2.52 -31.82
N TYR A 75 -19.02 1.57 -31.10
CA TYR A 75 -19.71 0.36 -30.65
C TYR A 75 -20.68 0.64 -29.49
N SER A 76 -21.81 -0.07 -29.47
CA SER A 76 -22.81 0.02 -28.41
C SER A 76 -22.35 -0.68 -27.13
N GLY A 77 -22.47 -0.01 -25.98
CA GLY A 77 -22.14 -0.58 -24.67
C GLY A 77 -21.55 0.45 -23.71
N THR A 78 -21.18 -0.01 -22.51
CA THR A 78 -20.42 0.76 -21.51
C THR A 78 -19.20 -0.05 -21.08
N VAL A 79 -18.06 0.62 -20.92
CA VAL A 79 -16.84 0.01 -20.39
C VAL A 79 -16.66 0.51 -18.97
N LYS A 80 -16.46 -0.39 -18.00
CA LYS A 80 -16.00 0.01 -16.67
C LYS A 80 -14.51 0.28 -16.76
N HIS A 81 -14.08 1.41 -16.21
CA HIS A 81 -12.70 1.84 -16.29
C HIS A 81 -12.26 2.58 -15.02
N SER A 82 -10.96 2.55 -14.76
CA SER A 82 -10.31 3.34 -13.71
C SER A 82 -8.94 3.81 -14.19
N VAL A 83 -8.51 4.96 -13.68
CA VAL A 83 -7.26 5.61 -14.08
C VAL A 83 -6.51 6.04 -12.84
N GLN A 84 -5.22 5.74 -12.79
CA GLN A 84 -4.32 6.18 -11.73
C GLN A 84 -2.98 6.65 -12.30
N VAL A 85 -2.36 7.62 -11.63
CA VAL A 85 -1.03 8.11 -11.97
C VAL A 85 0.00 7.47 -11.04
N LEU A 86 0.95 6.75 -11.62
CA LEU A 86 2.08 6.16 -10.92
C LEU A 86 3.27 7.14 -10.96
N PRO A 87 4.07 7.23 -9.87
CA PRO A 87 5.31 7.99 -9.88
C PRO A 87 6.22 7.44 -10.99
N GLY A 88 6.72 8.35 -11.83
CA GLY A 88 7.48 8.02 -13.04
C GLY A 88 8.80 7.32 -12.77
N VAL A 89 9.39 6.80 -13.85
CA VAL A 89 10.68 6.11 -13.85
C VAL A 89 11.72 6.92 -13.05
N LEU A 90 12.34 6.28 -12.06
CA LEU A 90 13.44 6.85 -11.27
C LEU A 90 14.49 7.45 -12.23
N PRO A 91 15.01 8.67 -11.99
CA PRO A 91 16.02 9.26 -12.86
C PRO A 91 17.23 8.32 -12.97
N ALA A 92 17.76 8.18 -14.20
CA ALA A 92 18.98 7.41 -14.44
C ALA A 92 20.08 7.90 -13.49
N ALA A 93 20.64 6.98 -12.70
CA ALA A 93 21.66 7.25 -11.72
C ALA A 93 22.74 8.16 -12.33
N ARG A 94 22.87 9.38 -11.78
CA ARG A 94 23.95 10.28 -12.18
C ARG A 94 25.27 9.56 -11.90
N THR A 95 26.15 9.66 -12.89
CA THR A 95 27.52 9.15 -12.99
C THR A 95 28.13 8.78 -11.64
N ARG A 96 28.56 7.51 -11.53
CA ARG A 96 29.26 6.95 -10.36
C ARG A 96 30.33 7.93 -9.86
N ILE A 97 30.02 8.64 -8.79
CA ILE A 97 31.04 9.10 -7.86
C ILE A 97 31.61 7.82 -7.25
N PRO A 98 32.95 7.63 -7.16
CA PRO A 98 33.49 6.46 -6.49
C PRO A 98 32.88 6.39 -5.09
N LEU A 99 32.08 5.35 -4.84
CA LEU A 99 31.30 5.11 -3.62
C LEU A 99 32.15 5.11 -2.33
N ALA A 100 33.47 5.14 -2.46
CA ALA A 100 34.41 5.11 -1.35
C ALA A 100 34.52 6.44 -0.57
N ASN A 101 34.06 7.58 -1.11
CA ASN A 101 34.34 8.89 -0.50
C ASN A 101 33.14 9.84 -0.30
N GLU A 102 31.90 9.39 -0.47
CA GLU A 102 30.69 10.18 -0.14
C GLU A 102 29.93 9.48 0.98
N PRO A 103 30.01 9.95 2.24
CA PRO A 103 29.44 9.24 3.39
C PRO A 103 27.90 9.26 3.49
N ASN A 104 27.14 9.72 2.47
CA ASN A 104 25.73 10.10 2.68
C ASN A 104 24.73 9.97 1.49
N LEU A 105 24.88 9.04 0.55
CA LEU A 105 23.96 8.94 -0.62
C LEU A 105 23.16 7.63 -0.78
N TYR A 106 23.11 6.81 0.26
CA TYR A 106 21.99 5.89 0.51
C TYR A 106 21.37 6.29 1.84
N VAL A 107 20.08 6.61 1.83
CA VAL A 107 19.24 6.31 2.99
C VAL A 107 18.36 5.11 2.55
N GLU A 108 18.90 3.90 2.33
CA GLU A 108 18.94 2.98 3.48
C GLU A 108 19.09 3.84 4.71
N ALA A 109 17.96 4.14 5.38
CA ALA A 109 18.06 4.29 6.82
C ALA A 109 19.03 3.17 7.16
N PRO A 110 20.20 3.46 7.76
CA PRO A 110 21.17 2.42 7.98
C PRO A 110 20.43 1.24 8.68
N GLU A 111 21.14 0.39 9.36
CA GLU A 111 20.58 0.17 10.69
C GLU A 111 20.61 1.55 11.39
N ALA A 112 19.64 2.44 11.08
CA ALA A 112 19.39 3.72 11.68
C ALA A 112 18.89 3.30 13.02
N ASN A 113 19.87 2.98 13.86
CA ASN A 113 19.81 2.20 15.08
C ASN A 113 18.36 2.11 15.51
N LYS A 114 17.64 1.14 14.94
CA LYS A 114 16.19 1.12 15.09
C LYS A 114 16.03 0.92 16.58
N ASP A 115 15.40 1.88 17.25
CA ASP A 115 15.32 1.86 18.71
C ASP A 115 14.74 0.52 19.20
N TYR A 116 13.97 -0.16 18.33
CA TYR A 116 13.34 -1.43 18.58
C TYR A 116 13.44 -2.40 17.39
N ASP A 117 13.47 -3.70 17.66
CA ASP A 117 13.32 -4.72 16.64
C ASP A 117 11.86 -4.82 16.18
N VAL A 118 10.93 -4.78 17.14
CA VAL A 118 9.51 -5.03 16.90
C VAL A 118 8.66 -3.97 17.59
N PHE A 119 7.65 -3.45 16.89
CA PHE A 119 6.53 -2.77 17.54
C PHE A 119 5.25 -3.60 17.51
N ILE A 120 4.35 -3.42 18.48
CA ILE A 120 3.05 -4.11 18.52
C ILE A 120 1.91 -3.09 18.54
N SER A 121 1.20 -2.99 17.42
CA SER A 121 -0.03 -2.22 17.31
C SER A 121 -1.24 -3.05 17.72
N HIS A 122 -2.04 -2.51 18.64
CA HIS A 122 -3.12 -3.24 19.28
C HIS A 122 -4.24 -2.30 19.74
N ALA A 123 -5.44 -2.86 19.95
CA ALA A 123 -6.47 -2.15 20.68
C ALA A 123 -6.12 -2.14 22.18
N SER A 124 -6.36 -1.02 22.86
CA SER A 124 -6.16 -0.86 24.32
C SER A 124 -6.70 -2.00 25.17
N GLU A 125 -7.82 -2.57 24.74
CA GLU A 125 -8.55 -3.65 25.39
C GLU A 125 -7.78 -4.99 25.36
N ASP A 126 -6.89 -5.18 24.38
CA ASP A 126 -6.15 -6.43 24.16
C ASP A 126 -4.79 -6.44 24.89
N LYS A 127 -4.44 -5.30 25.52
CA LYS A 127 -3.11 -5.06 26.09
C LYS A 127 -2.69 -6.12 27.10
N GLU A 128 -3.55 -6.38 28.08
CA GLU A 128 -3.27 -7.34 29.15
C GLU A 128 -3.46 -8.79 28.70
N ALA A 129 -4.40 -9.03 27.78
CA ALA A 129 -4.79 -10.38 27.38
C ALA A 129 -3.76 -11.06 26.45
N VAL A 130 -3.15 -10.31 25.53
CA VAL A 130 -2.24 -10.89 24.52
C VAL A 130 -0.98 -10.08 24.29
N VAL A 131 -1.06 -8.75 24.32
CA VAL A 131 0.07 -7.90 23.91
C VAL A 131 1.20 -7.93 24.92
N ARG A 132 0.90 -7.78 26.21
CA ARG A 132 1.90 -7.84 27.28
C ARG A 132 2.56 -9.23 27.37
N PRO A 133 1.82 -10.35 27.37
CA PRO A 133 2.41 -11.68 27.27
C PRO A 133 3.34 -11.85 26.06
N LEU A 134 2.88 -11.45 24.87
CA LEU A 134 3.66 -11.56 23.63
C LEU A 134 4.93 -10.70 23.67
N ALA A 135 4.80 -9.45 24.13
CA ALA A 135 5.94 -8.55 24.26
C ALA A 135 7.00 -9.08 25.24
N ASN A 136 6.56 -9.66 26.36
CA ASN A 136 7.48 -10.26 27.33
C ASN A 136 8.18 -11.48 26.74
N ALA A 137 7.46 -12.39 26.08
CA ALA A 137 8.03 -13.56 25.45
C ALA A 137 9.07 -13.21 24.36
N LEU A 138 8.79 -12.17 23.55
CA LEU A 138 9.73 -11.67 22.55
C LEU A 138 10.97 -11.01 23.19
N LYS A 139 10.81 -10.26 24.28
CA LYS A 139 11.92 -9.66 25.03
C LYS A 139 12.82 -10.71 25.69
N GLU A 140 12.23 -11.76 26.27
CA GLU A 140 12.98 -12.88 26.85
C GLU A 140 13.85 -13.61 25.82
N LYS A 141 13.45 -13.53 24.53
CA LYS A 141 14.19 -14.06 23.39
C LYS A 141 15.19 -13.08 22.78
N GLY A 142 15.41 -11.93 23.43
CA GLY A 142 16.44 -10.96 23.07
C GLY A 142 16.00 -9.88 22.08
N LEU A 143 14.71 -9.77 21.75
CA LEU A 143 14.22 -8.70 20.88
C LEU A 143 13.87 -7.44 21.67
N ASN A 144 14.23 -6.28 21.13
CA ASN A 144 13.78 -4.99 21.66
C ASN A 144 12.34 -4.71 21.18
N VAL A 145 11.37 -4.77 22.10
CA VAL A 145 9.94 -4.63 21.76
C VAL A 145 9.32 -3.36 22.35
N TRP A 146 8.53 -2.66 21.54
CA TRP A 146 7.81 -1.46 21.92
C TRP A 146 6.31 -1.54 21.59
N TYR A 147 5.43 -1.36 22.57
CA TYR A 147 3.99 -1.56 22.38
C TYR A 147 3.11 -0.46 23.01
N ASP A 148 3.53 0.15 24.13
CA ASP A 148 2.68 1.11 24.88
C ASP A 148 2.23 2.34 24.06
N GLU A 149 3.08 2.92 23.21
CA GLU A 149 2.71 4.10 22.39
C GLU A 149 1.86 3.75 21.15
N PHE A 150 1.74 2.46 20.82
CA PHE A 150 0.99 1.96 19.66
C PHE A 150 -0.39 1.40 20.00
N GLU A 151 -0.89 1.78 21.17
CA GLU A 151 -2.29 1.65 21.52
C GLU A 151 -3.17 2.44 20.55
N LEU A 152 -4.16 1.77 19.96
CA LEU A 152 -5.10 2.34 19.01
C LEU A 152 -6.38 2.81 19.70
N LYS A 153 -6.75 4.07 19.47
CA LYS A 153 -7.98 4.69 19.97
C LYS A 153 -8.95 4.99 18.84
N ILE A 154 -10.22 5.16 19.18
CA ILE A 154 -11.25 5.53 18.20
C ILE A 154 -10.90 6.89 17.61
N GLY A 155 -10.91 6.99 16.27
CA GLY A 155 -10.55 8.22 15.54
C GLY A 155 -9.06 8.37 15.24
N ASP A 156 -8.20 7.48 15.72
CA ASP A 156 -6.82 7.40 15.23
C ASP A 156 -6.79 7.02 13.74
N SER A 157 -5.67 7.28 13.08
CA SER A 157 -5.41 6.69 11.77
C SER A 157 -4.46 5.50 11.92
N LEU A 158 -4.95 4.31 11.59
CA LEU A 158 -4.18 3.07 11.61
C LEU A 158 -2.92 3.23 10.77
N ARG A 159 -3.07 3.74 9.54
CA ARG A 159 -1.94 3.94 8.61
C ARG A 159 -0.84 4.79 9.23
N ARG A 160 -1.18 5.93 9.85
CA ARG A 160 -0.20 6.83 10.45
C ARG A 160 0.53 6.17 11.63
N LYS A 161 -0.19 5.41 12.46
CA LYS A 161 0.40 4.66 13.59
C LYS A 161 1.37 3.58 13.11
N ILE A 162 1.00 2.85 12.06
CA ILE A 162 1.87 1.86 11.43
C ILE A 162 3.12 2.52 10.82
N ASP A 163 2.96 3.64 10.13
CA ASP A 163 4.10 4.39 9.57
C ASP A 163 5.06 4.87 10.67
N GLN A 164 4.54 5.32 11.81
CA GLN A 164 5.35 5.69 12.98
C GLN A 164 6.08 4.49 13.59
N GLY A 165 5.43 3.33 13.67
CA GLY A 165 6.04 2.08 14.15
C GLY A 165 7.19 1.65 13.26
N LEU A 166 6.95 1.56 11.95
CA LEU A 166 7.97 1.18 10.97
C LEU A 166 9.12 2.20 10.86
N ALA A 167 8.90 3.46 11.25
CA ALA A 167 9.97 4.45 11.31
C ALA A 167 10.97 4.13 12.43
N LYS A 168 10.50 3.61 13.57
CA LYS A 168 11.31 3.33 14.78
C LYS A 168 11.68 1.86 14.97
N SER A 169 11.03 0.95 14.25
CA SER A 169 11.24 -0.49 14.37
C SER A 169 11.53 -1.17 13.05
N ARG A 170 12.12 -2.36 13.11
CA ARG A 170 12.43 -3.20 11.93
C ARG A 170 11.18 -3.94 11.44
N PHE A 171 10.39 -4.47 12.38
CA PHE A 171 9.15 -5.20 12.13
C PHE A 171 7.99 -4.63 12.96
N GLY A 172 6.78 -4.85 12.48
CA GLY A 172 5.55 -4.51 13.18
C GLY A 172 4.61 -5.69 13.29
N ILE A 173 4.02 -5.86 14.45
CA ILE A 173 2.95 -6.81 14.72
C ILE A 173 1.65 -6.02 14.83
N VAL A 174 0.58 -6.52 14.21
CA VAL A 174 -0.75 -5.94 14.32
C VAL A 174 -1.71 -6.98 14.87
N VAL A 175 -2.22 -6.72 16.07
CA VAL A 175 -3.20 -7.58 16.73
C VAL A 175 -4.59 -7.25 16.20
N ILE A 176 -5.16 -8.20 15.46
CA ILE A 176 -6.50 -8.15 14.90
C ILE A 176 -7.42 -8.93 15.84
N SER A 177 -8.19 -8.19 16.62
CA SER A 177 -9.18 -8.74 17.55
C SER A 177 -10.58 -8.17 17.27
N ARG A 178 -11.57 -8.66 18.00
CA ARG A 178 -12.89 -8.01 18.04
C ARG A 178 -12.81 -6.54 18.47
N SER A 179 -11.95 -6.23 19.45
CA SER A 179 -11.72 -4.86 19.92
C SER A 179 -11.10 -3.98 18.84
N PHE A 180 -10.19 -4.54 18.03
CA PHE A 180 -9.58 -3.87 16.90
C PHE A 180 -10.61 -3.51 15.83
N ILE A 181 -11.43 -4.47 15.37
CA ILE A 181 -12.41 -4.22 14.28
C ILE A 181 -13.54 -3.27 14.72
N LYS A 182 -13.93 -3.30 16.01
CA LYS A 182 -14.95 -2.42 16.59
C LYS A 182 -14.58 -0.94 16.55
N LYS A 183 -13.28 -0.59 16.44
CA LYS A 183 -12.84 0.81 16.32
C LYS A 183 -13.20 1.46 14.97
N GLY A 184 -13.71 0.67 14.00
CA GLY A 184 -14.36 1.20 12.81
C GLY A 184 -13.39 1.74 11.76
N TRP A 185 -12.24 1.08 11.58
CA TRP A 185 -11.27 1.44 10.54
C TRP A 185 -11.92 1.42 9.16
N THR A 186 -11.48 2.35 8.31
CA THR A 186 -11.95 2.38 6.92
C THR A 186 -11.33 1.24 6.12
N ASN A 187 -12.07 0.73 5.12
CA ASN A 187 -11.54 -0.28 4.20
C ASN A 187 -10.23 0.17 3.53
N TYR A 188 -10.08 1.47 3.26
CA TYR A 188 -8.85 2.05 2.72
C TYR A 188 -7.64 1.89 3.64
N GLU A 189 -7.83 2.05 4.95
CA GLU A 189 -6.73 1.86 5.93
C GLU A 189 -6.36 0.38 6.08
N LEU A 190 -7.34 -0.53 6.04
CA LEU A 190 -7.10 -1.97 6.09
C LEU A 190 -6.42 -2.47 4.81
N ASP A 191 -6.86 -2.02 3.64
CA ASP A 191 -6.19 -2.36 2.37
C ASP A 191 -4.77 -1.76 2.32
N GLY A 192 -4.57 -0.59 2.92
CA GLY A 192 -3.26 0.02 3.11
C GLY A 192 -2.33 -0.81 4.00
N LEU A 193 -2.85 -1.36 5.10
CA LEU A 193 -2.14 -2.34 5.94
C LEU A 193 -1.75 -3.57 5.11
N MET A 194 -2.70 -4.09 4.32
CA MET A 194 -2.47 -5.28 3.51
C MET A 194 -1.46 -5.06 2.39
N THR A 195 -1.41 -3.89 1.79
CA THR A 195 -0.43 -3.57 0.74
C THR A 195 1.00 -3.57 1.29
N LYS A 196 1.19 -3.02 2.49
CA LYS A 196 2.50 -3.01 3.17
C LYS A 196 2.96 -4.41 3.57
N ALA A 197 2.05 -5.31 3.92
CA ALA A 197 2.37 -6.71 4.20
C ALA A 197 2.78 -7.52 2.94
N ILE A 198 2.42 -7.08 1.71
CA ILE A 198 2.65 -7.83 0.45
C ILE A 198 3.94 -7.41 -0.27
N SER A 199 4.44 -6.21 -0.03
CA SER A 199 5.41 -5.53 -0.92
C SER A 199 6.84 -6.13 -0.93
N GLY A 200 7.00 -7.42 -0.68
CA GLY A 200 8.26 -8.17 -0.84
C GLY A 200 9.22 -8.07 0.34
N GLN A 201 8.97 -7.17 1.29
CA GLN A 201 9.60 -7.12 2.61
C GLN A 201 8.48 -7.27 3.63
N GLN A 202 8.31 -8.46 4.22
CA GLN A 202 7.27 -8.78 5.21
C GLN A 202 7.52 -8.06 6.55
N THR A 203 7.53 -6.73 6.57
CA THR A 203 7.77 -5.93 7.78
C THR A 203 6.54 -5.81 8.67
N LEU A 204 5.38 -6.34 8.28
CA LEU A 204 4.15 -6.33 9.06
C LEU A 204 3.52 -7.72 9.19
N LEU A 205 3.29 -8.15 10.43
CA LEU A 205 2.75 -9.45 10.80
C LEU A 205 1.37 -9.30 11.45
N PRO A 206 0.28 -9.73 10.79
CA PRO A 206 -1.03 -9.79 11.40
C PRO A 206 -1.16 -11.01 12.33
N ILE A 207 -1.63 -10.79 13.57
CA ILE A 207 -1.97 -11.83 14.54
C ILE A 207 -3.46 -11.74 14.86
N TRP A 208 -4.19 -12.83 14.70
CA TRP A 208 -5.60 -12.90 15.07
C TRP A 208 -5.74 -13.29 16.53
N HIS A 209 -6.54 -12.53 17.28
CA HIS A 209 -6.79 -12.75 18.70
C HIS A 209 -8.28 -12.68 19.04
N ASP A 210 -8.83 -13.75 19.64
CA ASP A 210 -10.24 -13.89 20.01
C ASP A 210 -11.22 -13.41 18.91
N ILE A 211 -10.94 -13.79 17.66
CA ILE A 211 -11.76 -13.44 16.50
C ILE A 211 -11.88 -14.64 15.56
N THR A 212 -13.07 -14.88 15.02
CA THR A 212 -13.29 -15.95 14.05
C THR A 212 -12.91 -15.50 12.64
N LYS A 213 -12.55 -16.46 11.78
CA LYS A 213 -12.30 -16.19 10.37
C LYS A 213 -13.49 -15.50 9.69
N GLN A 214 -14.72 -15.89 10.04
CA GLN A 214 -15.92 -15.29 9.47
C GLN A 214 -16.04 -13.81 9.87
N GLU A 215 -15.80 -13.47 11.14
CA GLU A 215 -15.79 -12.06 11.59
C GLU A 215 -14.73 -11.23 10.85
N VAL A 216 -13.56 -11.82 10.56
CA VAL A 216 -12.52 -11.16 9.75
C VAL A 216 -12.97 -10.97 8.30
N ILE A 217 -13.59 -11.98 7.67
CA ILE A 217 -14.13 -11.89 6.29
C ILE A 217 -15.22 -10.83 6.20
N ASP A 218 -16.17 -10.85 7.14
CA ASP A 218 -17.31 -9.93 7.15
C ASP A 218 -16.85 -8.49 7.33
N TYR A 219 -15.76 -8.29 8.08
CA TYR A 219 -15.14 -6.99 8.25
C TYR A 219 -14.28 -6.57 7.05
N SER A 220 -13.38 -7.45 6.59
CA SER A 220 -12.52 -7.23 5.43
C SER A 220 -12.09 -8.57 4.80
N PRO A 221 -12.64 -8.93 3.62
CA PRO A 221 -12.23 -10.13 2.91
C PRO A 221 -10.74 -10.13 2.54
N SER A 222 -10.16 -8.95 2.24
CA SER A 222 -8.74 -8.81 1.91
C SER A 222 -7.83 -9.13 3.09
N LEU A 223 -8.32 -8.97 4.32
CA LEU A 223 -7.64 -9.31 5.56
C LEU A 223 -7.66 -10.83 5.81
N ALA A 224 -8.78 -11.48 5.49
CA ALA A 224 -9.01 -12.90 5.72
C ALA A 224 -8.28 -13.85 4.75
N ASP A 225 -8.00 -13.37 3.54
CA ASP A 225 -7.33 -14.15 2.49
C ASP A 225 -5.81 -14.29 2.69
N LYS A 226 -5.24 -13.69 3.75
CA LYS A 226 -3.81 -13.78 4.01
C LYS A 226 -3.48 -14.60 5.24
N VAL A 227 -2.31 -15.24 5.17
CA VAL A 227 -1.69 -15.99 6.25
C VAL A 227 -1.50 -15.05 7.44
N ALA A 228 -2.34 -15.21 8.46
CA ALA A 228 -2.22 -14.58 9.76
C ALA A 228 -2.01 -15.68 10.81
N ARG A 229 -1.20 -15.40 11.83
CA ARG A 229 -1.02 -16.31 12.97
C ARG A 229 -2.21 -16.22 13.89
N ASN A 230 -2.58 -17.33 14.54
CA ASN A 230 -3.85 -17.41 15.26
C ASN A 230 -3.63 -17.86 16.70
N THR A 231 -3.88 -16.98 17.67
CA THR A 231 -3.73 -17.29 19.10
C THR A 231 -4.74 -18.32 19.62
N SER A 232 -5.74 -18.70 18.82
CA SER A 232 -6.67 -19.80 19.13
C SER A 232 -6.13 -21.17 18.72
N GLN A 233 -5.09 -21.23 17.89
CA GLN A 233 -4.47 -22.46 17.42
C GLN A 233 -3.02 -22.63 17.93
N GLU A 234 -2.36 -21.51 18.23
CA GLU A 234 -0.97 -21.43 18.66
C GLU A 234 -0.88 -20.66 19.98
N THR A 235 -0.01 -21.09 20.88
CA THR A 235 0.30 -20.37 22.13
C THR A 235 1.09 -19.10 21.83
N VAL A 236 1.07 -18.16 22.78
CA VAL A 236 1.85 -16.91 22.65
C VAL A 236 3.35 -17.21 22.50
N GLU A 237 3.84 -18.23 23.19
CA GLU A 237 5.22 -18.69 23.13
C GLU A 237 5.60 -19.27 21.76
N GLU A 238 4.72 -20.07 21.14
CA GLU A 238 4.92 -20.59 19.77
C GLU A 238 4.97 -19.46 18.76
N ILE A 239 4.03 -18.52 18.83
CA ILE A 239 4.00 -17.35 17.96
C ILE A 239 5.28 -16.51 18.15
N ALA A 240 5.74 -16.34 19.39
CA ALA A 240 6.98 -15.62 19.69
C ALA A 240 8.22 -16.34 19.12
N ASN A 241 8.30 -17.67 19.19
CA ASN A 241 9.39 -18.44 18.58
C ASN A 241 9.48 -18.19 17.08
N GLU A 242 8.36 -18.33 16.37
CA GLU A 242 8.35 -18.15 14.91
C GLU A 242 8.72 -16.73 14.49
N ILE A 243 8.25 -15.73 15.24
CA ILE A 243 8.60 -14.32 14.98
C ILE A 243 10.10 -14.12 15.15
N VAL A 244 10.70 -14.71 16.19
CA VAL A 244 12.14 -14.61 16.44
C VAL A 244 12.93 -15.30 15.32
N ASP A 245 12.53 -16.51 14.92
CA ASP A 245 13.16 -17.24 13.81
C ASP A 245 13.09 -16.46 12.50
N MET A 246 11.97 -15.76 12.24
CA MET A 246 11.81 -14.93 11.04
C MET A 246 12.68 -13.65 11.07
N ILE A 247 12.96 -13.11 12.27
CA ILE A 247 13.69 -11.84 12.44
C ILE A 247 15.20 -12.05 12.55
N LEU A 248 15.62 -13.16 13.16
CA LEU A 248 17.03 -13.47 13.44
C LEU A 248 17.62 -14.57 12.55
N GLY A 249 16.79 -15.38 11.87
CA GLY A 249 17.21 -16.43 10.94
C GLY A 249 17.47 -15.91 9.53
#